data_AF-A0A956D4D1-F1
#
_entry.id   AF-A0A956D4D1-F1
#
_cell.length_a   1.000
_cell.length_b   1.000
_cell.length_c   1.000
_cell.angle_alpha   90.00
_cell.angle_beta   90.00
_cell.angle_gamma   90.00
#
_symmetry.space_group_name_H-M   'P 1'
#
loop_
_entity.id
_entity.type
_entity.pdbx_description
1 polymer ?
#
loop_
_entity_poly.entity_id
_entity_poly.type
_entity_poly.pdbx_seq_one_letter_code
_entity_poly.pdbx_strand_id
1 'polypeptide(L)' 'GNISRRHAAVIWQNGGWYIKDLGSTNGVEFQGRKIDSKRVEEGDVYQLCDYEIRFTYR' A
#
# COMPACT_ATOMS: atom_id res chain seq x y z
N GLY A 1 -12.92 4.28 -8.34
CA GLY A 1 -11.82 3.74 -9.15
C GLY A 1 -11.82 2.22 -9.09
N ASN A 2 -11.41 1.55 -10.16
CA ASN A 2 -11.35 0.08 -10.20
C ASN A 2 -10.05 -0.42 -9.55
N ILE A 3 -10.16 -1.31 -8.56
CA ILE A 3 -9.00 -1.98 -7.96
C ILE A 3 -8.56 -3.14 -8.87
N SER A 4 -7.31 -3.06 -9.36
CA SER A 4 -6.67 -4.17 -10.08
C SER A 4 -6.68 -5.49 -9.27
N ARG A 5 -6.88 -6.64 -9.93
CA ARG A 5 -6.86 -7.96 -9.27
C ARG A 5 -5.59 -8.25 -8.46
N ARG A 6 -4.45 -7.74 -8.94
CA ARG A 6 -3.16 -7.74 -8.25
C ARG A 6 -2.77 -6.28 -8.07
N HIS A 7 -3.25 -5.66 -7.00
CA HIS A 7 -3.05 -4.23 -6.78
C HIS A 7 -1.80 -3.95 -5.96
N ALA A 8 -1.81 -4.42 -4.72
CA ALA A 8 -0.72 -4.25 -3.78
C ALA A 8 -0.44 -5.58 -3.07
N ALA A 9 0.77 -5.74 -2.57
CA ALA A 9 1.16 -6.82 -1.67
C ALA A 9 1.75 -6.23 -0.39
N VAL A 10 1.48 -6.89 0.73
CA VAL A 10 2.18 -6.67 1.99
C VAL A 10 3.20 -7.78 2.14
N ILE A 11 4.47 -7.41 2.22
CA ILE A 11 5.59 -8.35 2.23
C ILE A 11 6.49 -8.11 3.43
N TRP A 12 6.94 -9.20 4.06
CA TRP A 12 7.99 -9.13 5.09
C TRP A 12 9.35 -9.23 4.40
N GLN A 13 10.17 -8.19 4.55
CA GLN A 13 11.53 -8.15 4.01
C GLN A 13 12.43 -7.30 4.91
N ASN A 14 13.71 -7.66 5.00
CA ASN A 14 14.71 -6.89 5.77
C ASN A 14 14.28 -6.56 7.22
N GLY A 15 13.56 -7.46 7.87
CA GLY A 15 13.09 -7.27 9.26
C GLY A 15 11.94 -6.27 9.43
N GLY A 16 11.19 -5.98 8.37
CA GLY A 16 10.00 -5.13 8.45
C GLY A 16 8.93 -5.49 7.43
N TRP A 17 7.70 -5.02 7.69
CA TRP A 17 6.60 -5.06 6.73
C TRP A 17 6.72 -3.93 5.72
N TYR A 18 6.42 -4.23 4.46
CA TYR A 18 6.35 -3.27 3.38
C TYR A 18 5.07 -3.46 2.60
N ILE A 19 4.46 -2.36 2.18
CA ILE A 19 3.43 -2.38 1.13
C ILE A 19 4.12 -2.07 -0.21
N LYS A 20 3.78 -2.84 -1.23
CA LYS A 20 4.35 -2.74 -2.57
C LYS A 20 3.25 -2.72 -3.63
N ASP A 21 3.31 -1.78 -4.56
CA ASP A 21 2.46 -1.80 -5.75
C ASP A 21 2.89 -2.95 -6.69
N LEU A 22 1.90 -3.64 -7.27
CA LEU A 22 2.13 -4.81 -8.14
C LEU A 22 2.01 -4.46 -9.64
N GLY A 23 2.26 -3.20 -10.00
CA GLY A 23 1.99 -2.68 -11.35
C GLY A 23 0.50 -2.43 -11.55
N SER A 24 -0.16 -1.93 -10.52
CA SER A 24 -1.60 -1.68 -10.57
C SER A 24 -1.92 -0.51 -11.53
N THR A 25 -3.14 -0.49 -12.07
CA THR A 25 -3.54 0.54 -13.04
C THR A 25 -3.56 1.94 -12.41
N ASN A 26 -3.98 2.03 -11.15
CA ASN A 26 -4.16 3.32 -10.46
C ASN A 26 -3.00 3.64 -9.50
N GLY A 27 -2.21 2.64 -9.10
CA GLY A 27 -1.11 2.77 -8.16
C GLY A 27 -1.56 2.71 -6.70
N VAL A 28 -0.60 2.49 -5.81
CA VAL A 28 -0.75 2.70 -4.36
C VAL A 28 -0.33 4.12 -4.03
N GLU A 29 -1.15 4.83 -3.27
CA GLU A 29 -0.83 6.19 -2.80
C GLU A 29 -0.61 6.24 -1.29
N PHE A 30 0.37 7.03 -0.86
CA PHE A 30 0.65 7.36 0.53
C PHE A 30 0.81 8.87 0.65
N GLN A 31 0.01 9.51 1.50
CA GLN A 31 0.00 10.97 1.69
C GLN A 31 -0.10 11.77 0.37
N GLY A 32 -0.95 11.31 -0.55
CA GLY A 32 -1.18 11.95 -1.85
C GLY A 32 -0.08 11.74 -2.88
N ARG A 33 0.87 10.83 -2.64
CA ARG A 33 1.94 10.47 -3.58
C ARG A 33 1.90 8.99 -3.92
N LYS A 34 2.04 8.65 -5.20
CA LYS A 34 2.18 7.26 -5.64
C LYS A 34 3.50 6.68 -5.17
N ILE A 35 3.45 5.44 -4.69
CA ILE A 35 4.60 4.70 -4.18
C ILE A 35 4.70 3.34 -4.86
N ASP A 36 5.91 2.93 -5.20
CA ASP A 36 6.18 1.56 -5.64
C ASP A 36 6.32 0.62 -4.44
N SER A 37 6.98 1.10 -3.38
CA SER A 37 7.23 0.34 -2.15
C SER A 37 7.44 1.28 -0.98
N LYS A 38 6.85 0.98 0.18
CA LYS A 38 7.06 1.72 1.43
C LYS A 38 7.04 0.76 2.61
N ARG A 39 7.92 1.00 3.59
CA ARG A 39 7.87 0.33 4.90
C ARG A 39 6.59 0.74 5.62
N VAL A 40 5.88 -0.25 6.18
CA VAL A 40 4.65 -0.05 6.93
C VAL A 40 4.99 0.30 8.38
N GLU A 41 4.55 1.47 8.79
CA GLU A 41 4.61 1.95 10.17
C GLU A 41 3.20 1.94 10.80
N GLU A 42 3.14 1.95 12.13
CA GLU A 42 1.86 1.90 12.86
C GLU A 42 0.96 3.09 12.49
N GLY A 43 -0.30 2.78 12.14
CA GLY A 43 -1.31 3.78 11.80
C GLY A 43 -1.17 4.35 10.39
N ASP A 44 -0.23 3.87 9.58
CA ASP A 44 -0.07 4.27 8.19
C ASP A 44 -1.37 4.08 7.40
N VAL A 45 -1.66 5.06 6.55
CA VAL A 45 -2.84 5.10 5.70
C VAL A 45 -2.42 5.15 4.24
N TYR A 46 -2.94 4.21 3.47
CA TYR A 46 -2.71 4.08 2.04
C TYR A 46 -4.03 4.24 1.29
N GLN A 47 -3.98 4.82 0.11
CA GLN A 47 -5.12 4.92 -0.79
C GLN A 47 -4.92 3.95 -1.96
N LEU A 48 -5.90 3.08 -2.17
CA LEU A 48 -6.02 2.24 -3.37
C LEU A 48 -7.27 2.69 -4.12
N CYS A 49 -7.10 3.47 -5.18
CA CYS A 49 -8.22 4.11 -5.88
C CYS A 49 -9.04 4.99 -4.90
N ASP A 50 -10.33 4.69 -4.71
CA ASP A 50 -11.22 5.46 -3.84
C ASP A 50 -11.28 4.86 -2.42
N TYR A 51 -10.41 3.90 -2.12
CA TYR A 51 -10.44 3.13 -0.88
C TYR A 51 -9.26 3.46 0.01
N GLU A 52 -9.56 3.85 1.24
CA GLU A 52 -8.57 4.03 2.29
C GLU A 52 -8.30 2.70 3.00
N ILE A 53 -7.03 2.35 3.15
CA ILE A 53 -6.56 1.19 3.92
C ILE A 53 -5.61 1.68 5.01
N ARG A 54 -5.90 1.29 6.25
CA ARG A 54 -5.06 1.58 7.41
C ARG A 54 -4.41 0.33 7.93
N PHE A 55 -3.10 0.40 8.21
CA PHE A 55 -2.37 -0.67 8.89
C PHE A 55 -2.24 -0.34 10.38
N THR A 56 -2.50 -1.35 11.22
CA THR A 56 -2.35 -1.27 12.68
C THR A 56 -1.91 -2.62 13.24
N TYR A 57 -1.00 -2.61 14.21
CA TYR A 57 -0.59 -3.77 14.99
C TYR A 57 -1.36 -3.74 16.32
N ARG A 58 -2.41 -4.55 16.44
CA ARG A 58 -3.14 -4.82 17.68
C ARG A 58 -3.16 -6.31 17.96
#